data_AF-A0A0W0NAK5-F1
#
_entry.id   AF-A0A0W0NAK5-F1
#
_cell.length_a   1.000
_cell.length_b   1.000
_cell.length_c   1.000
_cell.angle_alpha   90.00
_cell.angle_beta   90.00
_cell.angle_gamma   90.00
#
_symmetry.space_group_name_H-M   'P 1'
#
loop_
_entity.id
_entity.type
_entity.pdbx_description
1 polymer ?
#
loop_
_entity_poly.entity_id
_entity_poly.type
_entity_poly.pdbx_seq_one_letter_code
_entity_poly.pdbx_strand_id
1 'polypeptide(L)'
;MKLLNTYDDRDEAEEAAEKLTGEKRLASERDATVVIYNLFGIPSWGNFHRLGMYNLSVLKNLLDCRATWNETNKTQHGEIITTLKTVSKNYGIEVPEHWL
;
A
#
# COMPACT_ATOMS: atom_id res chain seq x y z
N MET A 1 -14.21 6.11 -2.03
CA MET A 1 -12.79 5.98 -2.42
C MET A 1 -11.91 7.02 -1.69
N LYS A 2 -10.61 6.75 -1.51
CA LYS A 2 -9.60 7.71 -1.01
C LYS A 2 -8.44 7.79 -2.02
N LEU A 3 -7.64 8.86 -1.96
CA LEU A 3 -6.36 8.93 -2.68
C LEU A 3 -5.44 7.83 -2.15
N LEU A 4 -4.99 6.93 -3.01
CA LEU A 4 -4.09 5.83 -2.65
C LEU A 4 -2.64 6.16 -2.99
N ASN A 5 -2.41 6.76 -4.15
CA ASN A 5 -1.08 7.21 -4.59
C ASN A 5 -1.16 8.37 -5.57
N THR A 6 -0.03 9.04 -5.77
CA THR A 6 0.19 10.05 -6.80
C THR A 6 1.39 9.65 -7.64
N TYR A 7 1.24 9.75 -8.96
CA TYR A 7 2.29 9.45 -9.94
C TYR A 7 2.60 10.72 -10.75
N ASP A 8 3.82 10.83 -11.25
CA ASP A 8 4.25 11.86 -12.20
C ASP A 8 4.22 11.35 -13.65
N ASP A 9 4.35 10.04 -13.85
CA ASP A 9 4.17 9.38 -15.14
C ASP A 9 2.75 8.83 -15.34
N ARG A 10 2.25 8.96 -16.57
CA ARG A 10 0.89 8.52 -16.92
C ARG A 10 0.79 6.99 -17.04
N ASP A 11 1.76 6.38 -17.70
CA ASP A 11 1.73 4.96 -18.03
C ASP A 11 1.87 4.14 -16.73
N GLU A 12 2.74 4.58 -15.82
CA GLU A 12 2.84 4.01 -14.46
C GLU A 12 1.52 4.10 -13.68
N ALA A 13 0.84 5.25 -13.78
CA ALA A 13 -0.42 5.48 -13.08
C ALA A 13 -1.58 4.64 -13.65
N GLU A 14 -1.62 4.46 -14.97
CA GLU A 14 -2.57 3.58 -15.66
C GLU A 14 -2.31 2.12 -15.30
N GLU A 15 -1.05 1.65 -15.32
CA GLU A 15 -0.68 0.29 -14.92
C GLU A 15 -1.05 0.03 -13.45
N ALA A 16 -0.79 0.99 -12.56
CA ALA A 16 -1.18 0.91 -11.16
C ALA A 16 -2.70 0.82 -10.98
N ALA A 17 -3.47 1.59 -11.77
CA ALA A 17 -4.92 1.56 -11.74
C ALA A 17 -5.46 0.20 -12.17
N GLU A 18 -4.90 -0.43 -13.20
CA GLU A 18 -5.33 -1.76 -13.68
C GLU A 18 -5.23 -2.83 -12.61
N LYS A 19 -4.19 -2.76 -11.76
CA LYS A 19 -3.97 -3.70 -10.64
C LYS A 19 -5.05 -3.60 -9.55
N LEU A 20 -5.75 -2.48 -9.42
CA LEU A 20 -6.72 -2.28 -8.33
C LEU A 20 -8.01 -3.07 -8.52
N THR A 21 -8.52 -3.56 -7.39
CA THR A 21 -9.84 -4.21 -7.28
C THR A 21 -10.87 -3.28 -6.66
N GLY A 22 -12.12 -3.37 -7.14
CA GLY A 22 -13.23 -2.52 -6.70
C GLY A 22 -13.28 -1.15 -7.40
N GLU A 23 -14.03 -0.21 -6.83
CA GLU A 23 -14.18 1.15 -7.36
C GLU A 23 -12.83 1.89 -7.36
N LYS A 24 -12.47 2.46 -8.51
CA LYS A 24 -11.23 3.20 -8.73
C LYS A 24 -11.43 4.35 -9.69
N ARG A 25 -10.60 5.38 -9.56
CA ARG A 25 -10.60 6.56 -10.41
C ARG A 25 -9.19 7.12 -10.53
N LEU A 26 -8.70 7.27 -11.76
CA LEU A 26 -7.47 7.99 -12.04
C LEU A 26 -7.82 9.41 -12.49
N ALA A 27 -7.25 10.41 -11.83
CA ALA A 27 -7.48 11.82 -12.15
C ALA A 27 -6.15 12.54 -12.38
N SER A 28 -6.00 13.21 -13.51
CA SER A 28 -4.87 14.10 -13.75
C SER A 28 -5.11 15.45 -13.09
N GLU A 29 -4.10 16.00 -12.42
CA GLU A 29 -4.08 17.35 -11.88
C GLU A 29 -2.87 18.08 -12.46
N ARG A 30 -3.05 19.35 -12.85
CA ARG A 30 -1.99 20.16 -13.41
C ARG A 30 -1.69 21.33 -12.49
N ASP A 31 -0.46 21.36 -11.97
CA ASP A 31 0.07 22.52 -11.25
C ASP A 31 1.20 23.14 -12.07
N ALA A 32 0.94 24.33 -12.60
CA ALA A 32 1.81 25.05 -13.54
C ALA A 32 2.28 24.19 -14.74
N THR A 33 3.52 23.68 -14.67
CA THR A 33 4.19 22.90 -15.72
C THR A 33 4.21 21.40 -15.47
N VAL A 34 3.71 20.94 -14.31
CA VAL A 34 3.72 19.53 -13.94
C VAL A 34 2.30 18.99 -14.01
N VAL A 35 2.15 17.81 -14.61
CA VAL A 35 0.93 17.01 -14.53
C VAL A 35 1.22 15.85 -13.60
N ILE A 36 0.38 15.68 -12.58
CA ILE A 36 0.40 14.52 -11.69
C ILE A 36 -0.87 13.70 -11.92
N TYR A 37 -0.80 12.42 -11.60
CA TYR A 37 -1.88 11.46 -11.75
C TYR A 37 -2.23 10.90 -10.39
N ASN A 38 -3.35 11.37 -9.85
CA ASN A 38 -3.89 10.97 -8.56
C ASN A 38 -4.75 9.71 -8.71
N LEU A 39 -4.28 8.60 -8.16
CA LEU A 39 -4.97 7.32 -8.18
C LEU A 39 -5.85 7.17 -6.93
N PHE A 40 -7.16 7.25 -7.12
CA PHE A 40 -8.15 7.01 -6.09
C PHE A 40 -8.67 5.57 -6.17
N GLY A 41 -8.94 4.96 -5.01
CA GLY A 41 -9.53 3.64 -4.94
C GLY A 41 -10.08 3.30 -3.56
N ILE A 42 -10.52 2.05 -3.40
CA ILE A 42 -10.92 1.51 -2.10
C ILE A 42 -9.65 1.18 -1.29
N PRO A 43 -9.43 1.82 -0.13
CA PRO A 43 -8.33 1.45 0.76
C PRO A 43 -8.53 0.02 1.25
N SER A 44 -7.56 -0.84 0.96
CA SER A 44 -7.51 -2.20 1.48
C SER A 44 -6.07 -2.68 1.43
N TRP A 45 -5.69 -3.58 2.33
CA TRP A 45 -4.35 -4.16 2.28
C TRP A 45 -4.08 -4.90 0.98
N GLY A 46 -5.11 -5.51 0.39
CA GLY A 46 -5.00 -6.13 -0.93
C GLY A 46 -4.64 -5.12 -2.03
N ASN A 47 -5.27 -3.94 -2.03
CA ASN A 47 -4.95 -2.90 -3.01
C ASN A 47 -3.57 -2.28 -2.73
N PHE A 48 -3.23 -2.02 -1.47
CA PHE A 48 -1.89 -1.53 -1.11
C PHE A 48 -0.78 -2.52 -1.50
N HIS A 49 -0.99 -3.83 -1.31
CA HIS A 49 -0.04 -4.85 -1.73
C HIS A 49 0.13 -4.87 -3.26
N ARG A 50 -0.96 -4.75 -4.02
CA ARG A 50 -0.93 -4.68 -5.50
C ARG A 50 -0.23 -3.43 -6.03
N LEU A 51 -0.27 -2.34 -5.26
CA LEU A 51 0.49 -1.12 -5.52
C LEU A 51 1.95 -1.17 -5.03
N GLY A 52 2.39 -2.29 -4.43
CA GLY A 52 3.74 -2.42 -3.88
C GLY A 52 4.00 -1.58 -2.63
N MET A 53 2.94 -1.15 -1.93
CA MET A 53 3.05 -0.20 -0.82
C MET A 53 3.32 -0.86 0.53
N TYR A 54 3.87 -0.06 1.44
CA TYR A 54 3.99 -0.34 2.88
C TYR A 54 4.69 -1.66 3.22
N ASN A 55 5.61 -2.11 2.37
CA ASN A 55 6.38 -3.34 2.54
C ASN A 55 5.52 -4.60 2.75
N LEU A 56 4.30 -4.64 2.19
CA LEU A 56 3.39 -5.77 2.37
C LEU A 56 3.92 -7.06 1.73
N SER A 57 4.68 -6.97 0.64
CA SER A 57 5.36 -8.13 0.04
C SER A 57 6.42 -8.72 0.97
N VAL A 58 7.14 -7.86 1.70
CA VAL A 58 8.12 -8.27 2.71
C VAL A 58 7.41 -8.88 3.91
N LEU A 59 6.34 -8.26 4.39
CA LEU A 59 5.52 -8.79 5.48
C LEU A 59 5.02 -10.20 5.17
N LYS A 60 4.52 -10.43 3.94
CA LYS A 60 4.08 -11.75 3.50
C LYS A 60 5.20 -12.78 3.65
N ASN A 61 6.38 -12.48 3.09
CA ASN A 61 7.53 -13.39 3.17
C ASN A 61 7.99 -13.64 4.61
N LEU A 62 7.95 -12.63 5.48
CA LEU A 62 8.27 -12.77 6.90
C LEU A 62 7.25 -13.69 7.59
N LEU A 63 5.96 -13.49 7.36
CA LEU A 63 4.91 -14.31 7.97
C LEU A 63 4.99 -15.77 7.51
N ASP A 64 5.36 -16.02 6.24
CA ASP A 64 5.55 -17.37 5.70
C ASP A 64 6.68 -18.14 6.40
N CYS A 65 7.70 -17.45 6.94
CA CYS A 65 8.82 -18.04 7.68
C CYS A 65 8.78 -17.77 9.19
N ARG A 66 7.59 -17.48 9.76
CA ARG A 66 7.42 -17.11 11.18
C ARG A 66 8.02 -18.12 12.17
N ALA A 67 7.99 -19.41 11.84
CA ALA A 67 8.56 -20.47 12.67
C ALA A 67 10.09 -20.37 12.85
N THR A 68 10.78 -19.68 11.94
CA THR A 68 12.25 -19.58 11.91
C THR A 68 12.75 -18.15 12.10
N TRP A 69 11.95 -17.29 12.76
CA TRP A 69 12.34 -15.90 12.97
C TRP A 69 13.58 -15.76 13.86
N ASN A 70 14.58 -15.06 13.33
CA ASN A 70 15.69 -14.52 14.10
C ASN A 70 15.35 -13.10 14.59
N GLU A 71 16.30 -12.47 15.29
CA GLU A 71 16.09 -11.12 15.83
C GLU A 71 15.85 -10.09 14.73
N THR A 72 16.58 -10.18 13.60
CA THR A 72 16.40 -9.31 12.44
C THR A 72 14.98 -9.37 11.88
N ASN A 73 14.41 -10.58 11.75
CA ASN A 73 13.04 -10.78 11.26
C ASN A 73 12.01 -10.14 12.21
N LYS A 74 12.22 -10.27 13.53
CA LYS A 74 11.34 -9.63 14.54
C LYS A 74 11.43 -8.11 14.48
N THR A 75 12.63 -7.54 14.37
CA THR A 75 12.82 -6.09 14.22
C THR A 75 12.12 -5.58 12.97
N GLN A 76 12.36 -6.21 11.82
CA GLN A 76 11.77 -5.82 10.55
C GLN A 76 10.23 -5.96 10.56
N HIS A 77 9.70 -7.04 11.14
CA HIS A 77 8.27 -7.20 11.35
C HIS A 77 7.68 -6.07 12.21
N GLY A 78 8.31 -5.75 13.34
CA GLY A 78 7.87 -4.69 14.24
C GLY A 78 7.82 -3.30 13.59
N GLU A 79 8.82 -2.97 12.76
CA GLU A 79 8.84 -1.75 11.96
C GLU A 79 7.66 -1.69 10.98
N ILE A 80 7.44 -2.77 10.22
CA ILE A 80 6.33 -2.84 9.26
C ILE A 80 4.99 -2.69 9.99
N ILE A 81 4.76 -3.44 11.08
CA ILE A 81 3.51 -3.36 11.85
C ILE A 81 3.27 -1.95 12.42
N THR A 82 4.33 -1.25 12.84
CA THR A 82 4.21 0.14 13.31
C THR A 82 3.74 1.08 12.19
N THR A 83 4.30 0.94 10.99
CA THR A 83 3.82 1.67 9.80
C THR A 83 2.38 1.31 9.47
N LEU A 84 2.03 0.02 9.45
CA LEU A 84 0.68 -0.43 9.13
C LEU A 84 -0.36 0.11 10.12
N LYS A 85 -0.06 0.16 11.43
CA LYS A 85 -0.96 0.76 12.43
C LYS A 85 -1.23 2.25 12.20
N THR A 86 -0.26 2.99 11.66
CA THR A 86 -0.46 4.40 11.28
C THR A 86 -1.33 4.52 10.03
N VAL A 87 -1.01 3.73 8.99
CA VAL A 87 -1.77 3.67 7.74
C VAL A 87 -3.22 3.24 8.00
N SER A 88 -3.42 2.26 8.88
CA SER A 88 -4.74 1.71 9.22
C SER A 88 -5.66 2.79 9.79
N LYS A 89 -5.14 3.66 10.67
CA LYS A 89 -5.85 4.82 11.20
C LYS A 89 -6.17 5.86 10.13
N ASN A 90 -5.19 6.21 9.28
CA ASN A 90 -5.37 7.20 8.22
C ASN A 90 -6.44 6.79 7.20
N TYR A 91 -6.47 5.49 6.87
CA TYR A 91 -7.39 4.95 5.89
C TYR A 91 -8.68 4.40 6.49
N GLY A 92 -8.75 4.17 7.80
CA GLY A 92 -9.93 3.62 8.49
C GLY A 92 -10.12 2.13 8.22
N ILE A 93 -9.02 1.38 8.11
CA ILE A 93 -9.03 -0.08 7.93
C ILE A 93 -8.34 -0.74 9.12
N GLU A 94 -8.63 -2.02 9.37
CA GLU A 94 -8.06 -2.76 10.48
C GLU A 94 -6.85 -3.60 10.04
N VAL A 95 -5.80 -3.66 10.86
CA VAL A 95 -4.69 -4.59 10.63
C VAL A 95 -5.14 -5.98 11.10
N PRO A 96 -5.07 -7.03 10.25
CA PRO A 96 -5.47 -8.37 10.65
C PRO A 96 -4.66 -8.90 11.85
N GLU A 97 -5.34 -9.50 12.83
CA GLU A 97 -4.69 -9.99 14.05
C GLU A 97 -3.61 -11.04 13.79
N HIS A 98 -3.80 -11.90 12.77
CA HIS A 98 -2.82 -12.92 12.40
C HIS A 98 -1.52 -12.35 11.82
N TRP A 99 -1.46 -11.05 11.53
CA TRP A 99 -0.23 -10.35 11.14
C TRP A 99 0.55 -9.84 12.35
N LEU A 100 -0.05 -9.78 13.53
CA LEU A 100 0.55 -9.27 14.76
C LEU A 100 1.38 -10.34 15.48
#